data_AF-A0A7S2UHR6-F1
#
_entry.id   AF-A0A7S2UHR6-F1
#
_cell.length_a   1.000
_cell.length_b   1.000
_cell.length_c   1.000
_cell.angle_alpha   90.00
_cell.angle_beta   90.00
_cell.angle_gamma   90.00
#
_symmetry.space_group_name_H-M   'P 1'
#
loop_
_entity.id
_entity.type
_entity.pdbx_description
1 polymer ?
#
loop_
_entity_poly.entity_id
_entity_poly.type
_entity_poly.pdbx_seq_one_letter_code
_entity_poly.pdbx_strand_id
1 'polypeptide(L)'
;CMLFEAYAARQMAAGGNFPIKPLSVCNTKDMREEGMLDLDETTILQKDTKTLNKTTHPPRELQGRLVWPNPDYNLPAIDMFMLHLGTTIIAFQMTVSTSHTLEIGGCRAFLQYFDYVCRELQKVNPEAAVYELFFVVPADIYDRFAKTAQPVTGKNGVVLISGEANNISARISQWVMKVE
;
A
#
# COMPACT_ATOMS: atom_id res chain seq x y z
N CYS A 1 8.35 -5.04 15.38
CA CYS A 1 7.89 -4.72 14.02
C CYS A 1 8.42 -5.72 13.00
N MET A 2 9.75 -5.84 12.80
CA MET A 2 10.32 -6.69 11.74
C MET A 2 9.86 -8.17 11.72
N LEU A 3 9.59 -8.78 12.88
CA LEU A 3 9.09 -10.17 12.93
C LEU A 3 7.68 -10.32 12.32
N PHE A 4 6.82 -9.33 12.51
CA PHE A 4 5.47 -9.33 11.93
C PHE A 4 5.53 -9.06 10.43
N GLU A 5 6.30 -8.05 10.00
CA GLU A 5 6.47 -7.73 8.57
C GLU A 5 6.96 -8.95 7.78
N ALA A 6 8.01 -9.63 8.26
CA ALA A 6 8.53 -10.83 7.60
C ALA A 6 7.52 -12.00 7.59
N TYR A 7 6.72 -12.14 8.66
CA TYR A 7 5.69 -13.16 8.74
C TYR A 7 4.51 -12.87 7.79
N ALA A 8 3.98 -11.64 7.81
CA ALA A 8 2.92 -11.20 6.92
C ALA A 8 3.33 -11.30 5.46
N ALA A 9 4.57 -10.90 5.12
CA ALA A 9 5.14 -11.06 3.79
C ALA A 9 5.11 -12.51 3.31
N ARG A 10 5.49 -13.47 4.18
CA ARG A 10 5.45 -14.90 3.86
C ARG A 10 4.03 -15.42 3.70
N GLN A 11 3.10 -15.00 4.55
CA GLN A 11 1.69 -15.39 4.44
C GLN A 11 1.10 -14.89 3.12
N MET A 12 1.33 -13.63 2.76
CA MET A 12 0.88 -13.09 1.46
C MET A 12 1.52 -13.83 0.29
N ALA A 13 2.81 -14.19 0.38
CA ALA A 13 3.51 -14.90 -0.69
C ALA A 13 3.01 -16.34 -0.88
N ALA A 14 2.56 -17.00 0.19
CA ALA A 14 1.92 -18.31 0.09
C ALA A 14 0.57 -18.26 -0.66
N GLY A 15 0.03 -17.06 -0.91
CA GLY A 15 -1.28 -16.87 -1.49
C GLY A 15 -2.41 -17.24 -0.53
N GLY A 16 -3.64 -16.99 -0.97
CA GLY A 16 -4.86 -17.26 -0.20
C GLY A 16 -5.79 -16.06 -0.11
N ASN A 17 -6.79 -16.19 0.75
CA ASN A 17 -7.89 -15.23 0.85
C ASN A 17 -7.79 -14.48 2.18
N PHE A 18 -7.61 -13.17 2.11
CA PHE A 18 -7.35 -12.32 3.26
C PHE A 18 -8.57 -11.43 3.56
N PRO A 19 -9.11 -11.44 4.79
CA PRO A 19 -10.20 -10.54 5.16
C PRO A 19 -9.77 -9.08 5.09
N ILE A 20 -10.57 -8.25 4.42
CA ILE A 20 -10.33 -6.81 4.23
C ILE A 20 -11.52 -5.96 4.67
N LYS A 21 -11.22 -4.78 5.25
CA LYS A 21 -12.21 -3.75 5.57
C LYS A 21 -11.76 -2.43 4.96
N PRO A 22 -12.66 -1.63 4.38
CA PRO A 22 -12.31 -0.27 4.01
C PRO A 22 -11.95 0.51 5.27
N LEU A 23 -10.95 1.37 5.18
CA LEU A 23 -10.70 2.32 6.26
C LEU A 23 -11.68 3.47 6.14
N SER A 24 -12.20 3.90 7.29
CA SER A 24 -13.09 5.04 7.39
C SER A 24 -12.36 6.28 6.88
N VAL A 25 -12.54 6.64 5.62
CA VAL A 25 -12.01 7.91 5.10
C VAL A 25 -12.78 9.01 5.81
N CYS A 26 -12.06 9.97 6.40
CA CYS A 26 -12.68 11.21 6.84
C CYS A 26 -13.44 11.82 5.65
N ASN A 27 -14.77 11.74 5.67
CA ASN A 27 -15.75 12.43 4.81
C ASN A 27 -16.35 11.75 3.56
N THR A 28 -16.37 10.42 3.42
CA THR A 28 -17.26 9.80 2.41
C THR A 28 -18.24 8.79 3.02
N LYS A 29 -19.52 8.96 2.69
CA LYS A 29 -20.66 8.08 3.03
C LYS A 29 -20.61 6.71 2.33
N ASP A 30 -19.45 6.34 1.77
CA ASP A 30 -19.30 5.06 1.09
C ASP A 30 -18.97 4.00 2.14
N MET A 31 -20.03 3.44 2.75
CA MET A 31 -19.95 2.20 3.51
C MET A 31 -19.64 1.07 2.54
N ARG A 32 -18.37 0.93 2.14
CA ARG A 32 -17.91 -0.28 1.48
C ARG A 32 -18.05 -1.44 2.49
N GLU A 33 -18.56 -2.57 2.03
CA GLU A 33 -18.74 -3.74 2.90
C GLU A 33 -17.41 -4.45 3.13
N GLU A 34 -17.33 -5.25 4.21
CA GLU A 34 -16.19 -6.13 4.45
C GLU A 34 -16.04 -7.10 3.27
N GLY A 35 -14.80 -7.45 2.92
CA GLY A 35 -14.51 -8.26 1.74
C GLY A 35 -13.37 -9.24 1.95
N MET A 36 -13.01 -9.93 0.87
CA MET A 36 -11.84 -10.80 0.80
C MET A 36 -10.92 -10.30 -0.32
N LEU A 37 -9.63 -10.23 -0.05
CA LEU A 37 -8.58 -10.04 -1.06
C LEU A 37 -7.97 -11.41 -1.36
N ASP A 38 -8.12 -11.86 -2.60
CA ASP A 38 -7.50 -13.10 -3.07
C ASP A 38 -6.13 -12.79 -3.64
N LEU A 39 -5.09 -13.42 -3.09
CA LEU A 39 -3.72 -13.32 -3.59
C LEU A 39 -3.29 -14.67 -4.15
N ASP A 40 -2.75 -14.64 -5.37
CA ASP A 40 -2.10 -15.81 -5.96
C ASP A 40 -0.79 -16.14 -5.22
N GLU A 41 -0.45 -17.42 -5.14
CA GLU A 41 0.86 -17.85 -4.65
C GLU A 41 1.97 -17.19 -5.49
N THR A 42 2.98 -16.67 -4.81
CA THR A 42 4.05 -15.92 -5.45
C THR A 42 5.37 -15.97 -4.65
N THR A 43 6.41 -15.41 -5.24
CA THR A 43 7.72 -15.24 -4.61
C THR A 43 7.91 -13.81 -4.13
N ILE A 44 8.59 -13.65 -3.00
CA ILE A 44 9.07 -12.34 -2.54
C ILE A 44 10.36 -12.00 -3.29
N LEU A 45 10.30 -10.90 -4.04
CA LEU A 45 11.44 -10.30 -4.70
C LEU A 45 11.97 -9.15 -3.84
N GLN A 46 12.98 -9.46 -3.01
CA GLN A 46 13.71 -8.43 -2.28
C GLN A 46 14.58 -7.65 -3.28
N LYS A 47 14.38 -6.33 -3.36
CA LYS A 47 15.13 -5.49 -4.30
C LYS A 47 15.92 -4.42 -3.57
N ASP A 48 17.16 -4.24 -4.00
CA ASP A 48 17.96 -3.03 -3.78
C ASP A 48 17.36 -1.86 -4.59
N THR A 49 16.17 -1.41 -4.21
CA THR A 49 15.63 -0.15 -4.71
C THR A 49 16.41 0.97 -4.02
N LYS A 50 17.51 1.42 -4.62
CA LYS A 50 18.30 2.58 -4.13
C LYS A 50 17.48 3.87 -4.00
N THR A 51 16.27 3.88 -4.54
CA THR A 51 15.17 4.84 -4.35
C THR A 51 13.94 4.19 -5.00
N LEU A 52 12.73 4.39 -4.46
CA LEU A 52 11.48 4.02 -5.16
C LEU A 52 11.43 4.63 -6.58
N ASN A 53 12.18 5.70 -6.82
CA ASN A 53 12.20 6.48 -8.05
C ASN A 53 13.02 5.83 -9.19
N LYS A 54 13.80 4.77 -8.91
CA LYS A 54 14.66 4.09 -9.89
C LYS A 54 14.76 2.60 -9.59
N THR A 55 13.80 1.81 -10.08
CA THR A 55 14.04 0.37 -10.19
C THR A 55 14.95 0.11 -11.38
N THR A 56 16.10 -0.53 -11.16
CA THR A 56 17.00 -1.04 -12.22
C THR A 56 16.37 -2.17 -13.06
N HIS A 57 15.07 -2.41 -12.91
CA HIS A 57 14.37 -3.57 -13.45
C HIS A 57 13.18 -3.13 -14.29
N PRO A 58 12.95 -3.77 -15.45
CA PRO A 58 11.76 -3.57 -16.25
C PRO A 58 10.51 -3.86 -15.41
N PRO A 59 9.47 -3.01 -15.47
CA PRO A 59 8.18 -3.25 -14.80
C PRO A 59 7.56 -4.64 -15.06
N ARG A 60 7.88 -5.27 -16.20
CA ARG A 60 7.45 -6.64 -16.52
C ARG A 60 7.96 -7.70 -15.54
N GLU A 61 9.16 -7.52 -14.97
CA GLU A 61 9.72 -8.46 -13.98
C GLU A 61 9.02 -8.38 -12.62
N LEU A 62 8.21 -7.34 -12.40
CA LEU A 62 7.46 -7.12 -11.17
C LEU A 62 6.06 -7.75 -11.24
N GLN A 63 5.57 -8.11 -12.43
CA GLN A 63 4.24 -8.66 -12.62
C GLN A 63 4.06 -9.99 -11.89
N GLY A 64 2.99 -10.10 -11.10
CA GLY A 64 2.66 -11.28 -10.33
C GLY A 64 3.64 -11.58 -9.18
N ARG A 65 4.53 -10.66 -8.81
CA ARG A 65 5.49 -10.82 -7.70
C ARG A 65 5.22 -9.84 -6.57
N LEU A 66 5.45 -10.29 -5.34
CA LEU A 66 5.54 -9.43 -4.18
C LEU A 66 6.93 -8.79 -4.14
N VAL A 67 6.99 -7.47 -4.12
CA VAL A 67 8.24 -6.71 -4.16
C VAL A 67 8.46 -6.06 -2.80
N TRP A 68 9.58 -6.38 -2.17
CA TRP A 68 10.02 -5.74 -0.94
C TRP A 68 11.11 -4.72 -1.27
N PRO A 69 10.81 -3.40 -1.29
CA PRO A 69 11.81 -2.36 -1.50
C PRO A 69 12.87 -2.36 -0.39
N ASN A 70 14.09 -1.93 -0.73
CA ASN A 70 15.17 -1.84 0.24
C ASN A 70 14.83 -0.76 1.30
N PRO A 71 14.90 -1.12 2.60
CA PRO A 71 14.53 -0.24 3.71
C PRO A 71 15.37 1.04 3.81
N ASP A 72 16.62 1.04 3.32
CA ASP A 72 17.54 2.20 3.37
C ASP A 72 17.04 3.39 2.54
N TYR A 73 16.06 3.16 1.66
CA TYR A 73 15.53 4.16 0.73
C TYR A 73 14.00 4.23 0.74
N ASN A 74 13.39 3.57 1.73
CA ASN A 74 11.95 3.59 1.90
C ASN A 74 11.56 4.87 2.65
N LEU A 75 10.98 5.83 1.94
CA LEU A 75 10.26 6.91 2.61
C LEU A 75 8.96 6.27 3.16
N PRO A 76 8.62 6.48 4.45
CA PRO A 76 7.92 5.53 5.31
C PRO A 76 6.42 5.35 5.02
N ALA A 77 6.03 4.94 3.81
CA ALA A 77 4.62 4.77 3.46
C ALA A 77 4.23 3.37 3.00
N ILE A 78 5.18 2.53 2.55
CA ILE A 78 4.87 1.22 1.94
C ILE A 78 6.00 0.23 2.22
N ASP A 79 5.69 -0.88 2.89
CA ASP A 79 6.67 -1.94 3.14
C ASP A 79 6.80 -2.91 1.97
N MET A 80 5.72 -3.17 1.22
CA MET A 80 5.71 -4.08 0.08
C MET A 80 4.67 -3.67 -0.98
N PHE A 81 4.82 -4.16 -2.20
CA PHE A 81 3.77 -4.00 -3.23
C PHE A 81 3.69 -5.20 -4.17
N MET A 82 2.54 -5.36 -4.82
CA MET A 82 2.30 -6.37 -5.84
C MET A 82 1.65 -5.73 -7.07
N LEU A 83 2.11 -6.11 -8.26
CA LEU A 83 1.40 -5.88 -9.50
C LEU A 83 0.50 -7.09 -9.76
N HIS A 84 -0.74 -7.00 -9.32
CA HIS A 84 -1.72 -8.06 -9.44
C HIS A 84 -2.42 -7.99 -10.81
N LEU A 85 -2.80 -9.16 -11.33
CA LEU A 85 -3.41 -9.48 -12.62
C LEU A 85 -3.80 -8.28 -13.52
N GLY A 86 -3.12 -8.17 -14.67
CA GLY A 86 -3.53 -7.32 -15.80
C GLY A 86 -3.20 -5.85 -15.65
N THR A 87 -3.61 -5.19 -14.55
CA THR A 87 -3.46 -3.73 -14.40
C THR A 87 -3.52 -3.20 -12.95
N THR A 88 -3.76 -4.02 -11.94
CA THR A 88 -4.01 -3.48 -10.59
C THR A 88 -2.72 -3.47 -9.79
N ILE A 89 -2.35 -2.27 -9.33
CA ILE A 89 -1.23 -2.09 -8.44
C ILE A 89 -1.74 -2.05 -7.01
N ILE A 90 -1.23 -2.96 -6.19
CA ILE A 90 -1.61 -3.10 -4.77
C ILE A 90 -0.39 -2.77 -3.92
N ALA A 91 -0.52 -1.81 -3.02
CA ALA A 91 0.48 -1.48 -2.01
C ALA A 91 0.10 -2.07 -0.65
N PHE A 92 1.12 -2.47 0.11
CA PHE A 92 0.99 -3.04 1.45
C PHE A 92 1.85 -2.25 2.44
N GLN A 93 1.22 -1.73 3.48
CA GLN A 93 1.89 -1.15 4.64
C GLN A 93 1.65 -2.08 5.84
N MET A 94 2.68 -2.77 6.30
CA MET A 94 2.60 -3.67 7.44
C MET A 94 2.77 -2.88 8.73
N THR A 95 1.91 -3.15 9.72
CA THR A 95 2.03 -2.48 11.01
C THR A 95 1.41 -3.29 12.15
N VAL A 96 2.01 -3.14 13.33
CA VAL A 96 1.44 -3.64 14.60
C VAL A 96 0.84 -2.50 15.44
N SER A 97 0.84 -1.28 14.90
CA SER A 97 0.23 -0.11 15.54
C SER A 97 -1.26 -0.05 15.19
N THR A 98 -2.08 0.46 16.11
CA THR A 98 -3.51 0.73 15.87
C THR A 98 -3.76 2.00 15.05
N SER A 99 -2.71 2.82 14.85
CA SER A 99 -2.75 4.03 14.03
C SER A 99 -1.44 4.19 13.27
N HIS A 100 -1.56 4.75 12.07
CA HIS A 100 -0.49 4.98 11.13
C HIS A 100 -0.77 6.28 10.37
N THR A 101 0.25 7.12 10.26
CA THR A 101 0.16 8.37 9.49
C THR A 101 0.84 8.19 8.16
N LEU A 102 0.17 8.59 7.08
CA LEU A 102 0.74 8.53 5.75
C LEU A 102 1.46 9.85 5.46
N GLU A 103 2.77 9.90 5.66
CA GLU A 103 3.52 11.13 5.40
C GLU A 103 3.45 11.51 3.91
N ILE A 104 3.12 12.77 3.64
CA ILE A 104 2.90 13.32 2.30
C ILE A 104 4.08 13.09 1.35
N GLY A 105 5.31 13.14 1.87
CA GLY A 105 6.52 12.88 1.11
C GLY A 105 6.59 11.43 0.63
N GLY A 106 6.25 10.48 1.51
CA GLY A 106 6.14 9.05 1.18
C GLY A 106 5.02 8.80 0.18
N CYS A 107 3.82 9.36 0.40
CA CYS A 107 2.70 9.24 -0.54
C CYS A 107 3.02 9.81 -1.93
N ARG A 108 3.75 10.92 -2.00
CA ARG A 108 4.17 11.49 -3.29
C ARG A 108 5.12 10.57 -4.03
N ALA A 109 6.11 10.01 -3.34
CA ALA A 109 7.05 9.05 -3.92
C ALA A 109 6.33 7.77 -4.38
N PHE A 110 5.41 7.28 -3.56
CA PHE A 110 4.49 6.18 -3.88
C PHE A 110 3.74 6.41 -5.19
N LEU A 111 2.99 7.52 -5.29
CA LEU A 111 2.21 7.84 -6.48
C LEU A 111 3.11 8.01 -7.71
N GLN A 112 4.24 8.72 -7.57
CA GLN A 112 5.18 8.91 -8.67
C GLN A 112 5.73 7.59 -9.21
N TYR A 113 6.07 6.66 -8.32
CA TYR A 113 6.58 5.35 -8.71
C TYR A 113 5.52 4.55 -9.46
N PHE A 114 4.31 4.46 -8.94
CA PHE A 114 3.27 3.67 -9.59
C PHE A 114 2.68 4.33 -10.83
N ASP A 115 2.67 5.66 -10.90
CA ASP A 115 2.35 6.39 -12.12
C ASP A 115 3.34 6.04 -13.24
N TYR A 116 4.62 5.88 -12.90
CA TYR A 116 5.64 5.42 -13.84
C TYR A 116 5.40 3.96 -14.26
N VAL A 117 5.19 3.05 -13.30
CA VAL A 117 4.94 1.62 -13.58
C VAL A 117 3.68 1.43 -14.43
N CYS A 118 2.58 2.10 -14.12
CA CYS A 118 1.35 2.10 -14.91
C CYS A 118 1.57 2.63 -16.32
N ARG A 119 2.32 3.73 -16.49
CA ARG A 119 2.61 4.30 -17.80
C ARG A 119 3.39 3.33 -18.69
N GLU A 120 4.40 2.68 -18.12
CA GLU A 120 5.25 1.71 -18.83
C GLU A 120 4.50 0.42 -19.21
N LEU A 121 3.66 -0.10 -18.30
CA LEU A 121 2.99 -1.39 -18.50
C LEU A 121 1.66 -1.27 -19.25
N GLN A 122 0.87 -0.24 -18.96
CA GLN A 122 -0.54 -0.16 -19.35
C GLN A 122 -0.79 0.89 -20.42
N LYS A 123 0.15 1.83 -20.64
CA LYS A 123 -0.02 2.98 -21.54
C LYS A 123 -1.27 3.82 -21.24
N VAL A 124 -1.77 3.77 -20.00
CA VAL A 124 -2.92 4.55 -19.51
C VAL A 124 -2.42 5.88 -18.96
N ASN A 125 -3.25 6.93 -19.01
CA ASN A 125 -2.95 8.20 -18.34
C ASN A 125 -3.04 8.01 -16.81
N PRO A 126 -1.92 8.09 -16.07
CA PRO A 126 -1.91 7.75 -14.64
C PRO A 126 -2.58 8.80 -13.75
N GLU A 127 -2.82 10.02 -14.24
CA GLU A 127 -3.37 11.12 -13.44
C GLU A 127 -4.77 10.84 -12.86
N ALA A 128 -5.51 9.92 -13.46
CA ALA A 128 -6.83 9.49 -12.99
C ALA A 128 -6.81 8.14 -12.22
N ALA A 129 -5.63 7.51 -12.07
CA ALA A 129 -5.53 6.23 -11.38
C ALA A 129 -5.70 6.40 -9.86
N VAL A 130 -6.54 5.53 -9.29
CA VAL A 130 -6.68 5.32 -7.85
C VAL A 130 -5.96 4.02 -7.51
N TYR A 131 -5.05 4.08 -6.54
CA TYR A 131 -4.26 2.95 -6.08
C TYR A 131 -4.82 2.38 -4.79
N GLU A 132 -4.77 1.05 -4.67
CA GLU A 132 -5.22 0.35 -3.47
C GLU A 132 -4.04 0.22 -2.49
N LEU A 133 -4.23 0.73 -1.27
CA LEU A 133 -3.29 0.60 -0.16
C LEU A 133 -3.93 -0.24 0.95
N PHE A 134 -3.32 -1.38 1.25
CA PHE A 134 -3.72 -2.27 2.34
C PHE A 134 -2.78 -2.10 3.54
N PHE A 135 -3.34 -1.70 4.67
CA PHE A 135 -2.68 -1.80 5.95
C PHE A 135 -2.79 -3.24 6.45
N VAL A 136 -1.67 -3.94 6.42
CA VAL A 136 -1.58 -5.34 6.84
C VAL A 136 -1.32 -5.38 8.33
N VAL A 137 -2.25 -5.95 9.08
CA VAL A 137 -2.23 -5.92 10.55
C VAL A 137 -2.51 -7.29 11.17
N PRO A 138 -2.00 -7.54 12.39
CA PRO A 138 -2.38 -8.72 13.16
C PRO A 138 -3.89 -8.76 13.47
N ALA A 139 -4.42 -9.97 13.64
CA ALA A 139 -5.83 -10.20 13.93
C ALA A 139 -6.35 -9.46 15.18
N ASP A 140 -5.54 -9.29 16.21
CA ASP A 140 -5.93 -8.68 17.49
C ASP A 140 -6.11 -7.15 17.43
N ILE A 141 -5.60 -6.49 16.38
CA ILE A 141 -5.77 -5.05 16.18
C ILE A 141 -6.69 -4.70 15.00
N TYR A 142 -7.05 -5.68 14.16
CA TYR A 142 -7.80 -5.51 12.93
C TYR A 142 -9.06 -4.62 13.06
N ASP A 143 -9.97 -4.94 13.98
CA ASP A 143 -11.20 -4.18 14.18
C ASP A 143 -10.98 -2.78 14.78
N ARG A 144 -9.92 -2.62 15.59
CA ARG A 144 -9.56 -1.31 16.17
C ARG A 144 -8.92 -0.41 15.11
N PHE A 145 -8.09 -1.00 14.25
CA PHE A 145 -7.44 -0.32 13.14
C PHE A 145 -8.48 0.18 12.12
N ALA A 146 -9.46 -0.67 11.74
CA ALA A 146 -10.54 -0.33 10.81
C ALA A 146 -11.35 0.92 11.22
N LYS A 147 -11.49 1.14 12.53
CA LYS A 147 -12.22 2.27 13.13
C LYS A 147 -11.38 3.54 13.26
N THR A 148 -10.09 3.47 12.97
CA THR A 148 -9.15 4.59 13.10
C THR A 148 -8.83 5.14 11.72
N ALA A 149 -9.01 6.45 11.54
CA ALA A 149 -8.61 7.12 10.31
C ALA A 149 -7.09 7.14 10.17
N GLN A 150 -6.59 6.91 8.95
CA GLN A 150 -5.16 6.93 8.63
C GLN A 150 -4.88 8.14 7.70
N PRO A 151 -4.78 9.37 8.26
CA PRO A 151 -4.72 10.59 7.47
C PRO A 151 -3.38 10.72 6.74
N VAL A 152 -3.40 11.46 5.64
CA VAL A 152 -2.18 12.02 5.04
C VAL A 152 -1.68 13.17 5.90
N THR A 153 -0.45 13.08 6.39
CA THR A 153 0.15 14.06 7.29
C THR A 153 1.39 14.71 6.68
N GLY A 154 1.76 15.87 7.19
CA GLY A 154 3.08 16.44 6.99
C GLY A 154 4.12 15.73 7.85
N LYS A 155 5.32 16.28 7.85
CA LYS A 155 6.42 15.82 8.71
C LYS A 155 5.98 15.80 10.17
N ASN A 156 6.35 14.75 10.90
CA ASN A 156 6.03 14.55 12.32
C ASN A 156 4.52 14.40 12.63
N GLY A 157 3.73 13.89 11.68
CA GLY A 157 2.32 13.53 11.94
C GLY A 157 1.33 14.70 11.99
N VAL A 158 1.72 15.90 11.55
CA VAL A 158 0.82 17.06 11.47
C VAL A 158 -0.22 16.83 10.37
N VAL A 159 -1.51 16.74 10.71
CA VAL A 159 -2.58 16.59 9.71
C VAL A 159 -2.59 17.81 8.78
N LEU A 160 -2.48 17.57 7.47
CA LEU A 160 -2.49 18.63 6.47
C LEU A 160 -3.91 18.85 5.95
N ILE A 161 -4.39 20.09 6.06
CA ILE A 161 -5.62 20.55 5.40
C ILE A 161 -5.18 21.40 4.20
N SER A 162 -4.56 20.76 3.21
CA SER A 162 -4.10 21.41 1.99
C SER A 162 -4.72 20.76 0.76
N GLY A 163 -4.88 21.53 -0.32
CA GLY A 163 -5.34 20.98 -1.60
C GLY A 163 -4.45 19.82 -2.08
N GLU A 164 -3.17 19.86 -1.76
CA GLU A 164 -2.22 18.79 -2.08
C GLU A 164 -2.52 17.48 -1.32
N ALA A 165 -2.73 17.56 0.00
CA ALA A 165 -3.06 16.39 0.81
C ALA A 165 -4.40 15.77 0.40
N ASN A 166 -5.38 16.60 0.02
CA ASN A 166 -6.66 16.16 -0.53
C ASN A 166 -6.49 15.45 -1.88
N ASN A 167 -5.68 16.02 -2.79
CA ASN A 167 -5.41 15.42 -4.10
C ASN A 167 -4.69 14.07 -3.97
N ILE A 168 -3.73 13.96 -3.05
CA ILE A 168 -3.05 12.70 -2.77
C ILE A 168 -4.05 11.69 -2.18
N SER A 169 -4.81 12.09 -1.16
CA SER A 169 -5.79 11.20 -0.51
C SER A 169 -6.84 10.68 -1.50
N ALA A 170 -7.28 11.50 -2.44
CA ALA A 170 -8.26 11.11 -3.47
C ALA A 170 -7.74 10.03 -4.44
N ARG A 171 -6.41 9.85 -4.53
CA ARG A 171 -5.76 8.85 -5.38
C ARG A 171 -5.40 7.56 -4.64
N ILE A 172 -5.71 7.47 -3.34
CA ILE A 172 -5.36 6.32 -2.49
C ILE A 172 -6.64 5.79 -1.83
N SER A 173 -7.05 4.61 -2.27
CA SER A 173 -8.12 3.85 -1.65
C SER A 173 -7.51 2.99 -0.55
N GLN A 174 -7.90 3.24 0.70
CA GLN A 174 -7.27 2.64 1.86
C GLN A 174 -8.13 1.51 2.46
N TRP A 175 -7.47 0.40 2.76
CA TRP A 175 -8.07 -0.80 3.35
C TRP A 175 -7.21 -1.29 4.51
N VAL A 176 -7.79 -2.08 5.39
CA VAL A 176 -7.05 -2.89 6.35
C VAL A 176 -7.22 -4.36 5.99
N MET A 177 -6.13 -5.12 6.03
CA MET A 177 -6.06 -6.54 5.74
C MET A 177 -5.62 -7.30 6.99
N LYS A 178 -6.35 -8.36 7.32
CA LYS A 178 -6.05 -9.21 8.49
C LYS A 178 -5.04 -10.29 8.14
N VAL A 179 -4.03 -10.45 8.98
CA VAL A 179 -3.12 -11.62 9.02
C VAL A 179 -3.21 -12.26 10.40
N GLU A 180 -3.38 -13.59 10.43
CA GLU A 180 -3.50 -14.41 11.65
C GLU A 180 -2.17 -14.58 12.38
#